data_AF-A0A147B6S2-F1
#
_entry.id   AF-A0A147B6S2-F1
#
_cell.length_a   1.000
_cell.length_b   1.000
_cell.length_c   1.000
_cell.angle_alpha   90.00
_cell.angle_beta   90.00
_cell.angle_gamma   90.00
#
_symmetry.space_group_name_H-M   'P 1'
#
loop_
_entity.id
_entity.type
_entity.pdbx_description
1 polymer ?
#
loop_
_entity_poly.entity_id
_entity_poly.type
_entity_poly.pdbx_seq_one_letter_code
_entity_poly.pdbx_strand_id
1 'polypeptide(L)'
;LWSDIIIFNHFERENVLKQMLSVMAKSKRESQLQEQFATIVSDMRQRCAKEDDGGKAYIRAVQWTGQMLGDMMTVYLNAENRLDEAWEVMTKLDKEQHKILGYPELGPLKHFCKACLENSQQDRAIFCAKYAAEIGLTDVGQFLMQSGNVEKLS
;
A
#
# COMPACT_ATOMS: atom_id res chain seq x y z
N LEU A 1 18.52 -3.39 -10.83
CA LEU A 1 18.38 -3.29 -9.36
C LEU A 1 17.44 -4.35 -8.78
N TRP A 2 16.12 -4.31 -9.01
CA TRP A 2 15.22 -5.33 -8.45
C TRP A 2 15.60 -6.75 -8.89
N SER A 3 15.90 -6.95 -10.18
CA SER A 3 16.42 -8.21 -10.69
C SER A 3 17.70 -8.66 -9.98
N ASP A 4 18.61 -7.74 -9.66
CA ASP A 4 19.83 -8.05 -8.92
C ASP A 4 19.51 -8.47 -7.48
N ILE A 5 18.58 -7.79 -6.82
CA ILE A 5 18.09 -8.15 -5.47
C ILE A 5 17.52 -9.58 -5.46
N ILE A 6 16.81 -9.97 -6.53
CA ILE A 6 16.32 -11.35 -6.69
C ILE A 6 17.48 -12.32 -6.88
N ILE A 7 18.39 -12.04 -7.82
CA ILE A 7 19.54 -12.91 -8.15
C ILE A 7 20.42 -13.16 -6.92
N PHE A 8 20.63 -12.14 -6.08
CA PHE A 8 21.44 -12.22 -4.87
C PHE A 8 20.66 -12.65 -3.61
N ASN A 9 19.40 -13.10 -3.76
CA ASN A 9 18.54 -13.54 -2.66
C ASN A 9 18.45 -12.51 -1.51
N HIS A 10 18.28 -11.23 -1.88
CA HIS A 10 18.15 -10.11 -0.93
C HIS A 10 16.71 -9.61 -0.79
N PHE A 11 15.76 -10.20 -1.52
CA PHE A 11 14.35 -9.82 -1.44
C PHE A 11 13.69 -10.20 -0.11
N GLU A 12 14.33 -11.04 0.71
CA GLU A 12 13.84 -11.39 2.06
C GLU A 12 14.28 -10.36 3.13
N ARG A 13 15.22 -9.45 2.78
CA ARG A 13 15.76 -8.49 3.73
C ARG A 13 14.81 -7.32 3.89
N GLU A 14 14.11 -7.25 5.01
CA GLU A 14 13.15 -6.19 5.35
C GLU A 14 13.69 -4.78 5.11
N ASN A 15 14.93 -4.50 5.49
CA ASN A 15 15.55 -3.18 5.27
C ASN A 15 15.71 -2.85 3.78
N VAL A 16 16.01 -3.84 2.94
CA VAL A 16 16.12 -3.65 1.49
C VAL A 16 14.73 -3.36 0.91
N LEU A 17 13.73 -4.17 1.29
CA LEU A 17 12.36 -3.97 0.84
C LEU A 17 11.81 -2.60 1.27
N LYS A 18 12.00 -2.24 2.54
CA LYS A 18 11.57 -0.96 3.10
C LYS A 18 12.18 0.22 2.37
N GLN A 19 13.50 0.20 2.15
CA GLN A 19 14.17 1.29 1.42
C GLN A 19 13.70 1.38 -0.03
N MET A 20 13.51 0.23 -0.69
CA MET A 20 13.06 0.22 -2.07
C MET A 20 11.64 0.78 -2.21
N LEU A 21 10.72 0.36 -1.34
CA LEU A 21 9.35 0.88 -1.27
C LEU A 21 9.35 2.39 -1.02
N SER A 22 10.09 2.85 -0.01
CA SER A 22 10.17 4.28 0.32
C SER A 22 10.69 5.12 -0.85
N VAL A 23 11.70 4.64 -1.59
CA VAL A 23 12.22 5.33 -2.77
C VAL A 23 11.19 5.38 -3.91
N MET A 24 10.47 4.28 -4.17
CA MET A 24 9.44 4.22 -5.21
C MET A 24 8.21 5.06 -4.85
N ALA A 25 7.85 5.17 -3.56
CA ALA A 25 6.70 5.93 -3.08
C ALA A 25 6.95 7.44 -3.00
N LYS A 26 8.22 7.87 -2.87
CA LYS A 26 8.62 9.26 -2.58
C LYS A 26 7.99 10.33 -3.49
N SER A 27 7.82 10.03 -4.77
CA SER A 27 7.26 10.98 -5.73
C SER A 27 6.73 10.27 -6.96
N LYS A 28 5.60 10.73 -7.49
CA LYS A 28 5.07 10.28 -8.78
C LYS A 28 6.11 10.51 -9.88
N ARG A 29 6.33 9.48 -10.71
CA ARG A 29 7.22 9.52 -11.88
C ARG A 29 6.42 9.53 -13.17
N GLU A 30 7.13 9.56 -14.30
CA GLU A 30 6.53 9.32 -15.61
C GLU A 30 5.82 7.96 -15.66
N SER A 31 4.75 7.88 -16.44
CA SER A 31 3.80 6.74 -16.43
C SER A 31 4.49 5.39 -16.62
N GLN A 32 5.44 5.29 -17.56
CA GLN A 32 6.18 4.06 -17.82
C GLN A 32 7.01 3.59 -16.60
N LEU A 33 7.74 4.50 -15.95
CA LEU A 33 8.54 4.17 -14.79
C LEU A 33 7.66 3.83 -13.58
N GLN A 34 6.53 4.53 -13.43
CA GLN A 34 5.59 4.27 -12.36
C GLN A 34 4.91 2.90 -12.48
N GLU A 35 4.60 2.49 -13.71
CA GLU A 35 4.08 1.16 -14.01
C GLU A 35 5.11 0.06 -13.71
N GLN A 36 6.38 0.31 -14.02
CA GLN A 36 7.48 -0.59 -13.62
C GLN A 36 7.58 -0.71 -12.10
N PHE A 37 7.44 0.38 -11.35
CA PHE A 37 7.41 0.33 -9.88
C PHE A 37 6.23 -0.49 -9.35
N ALA A 38 5.03 -0.29 -9.88
CA ALA A 38 3.86 -1.09 -9.50
C ALA A 38 4.07 -2.58 -9.79
N THR A 39 4.63 -2.92 -10.95
CA THR A 39 4.97 -4.30 -11.32
C THR A 39 5.97 -4.92 -10.34
N ILE A 40 7.01 -4.16 -9.97
CA ILE A 40 8.02 -4.60 -8.99
C ILE A 40 7.39 -4.83 -7.61
N VAL A 41 6.50 -3.96 -7.15
CA VAL A 41 5.81 -4.13 -5.87
C VAL A 41 4.92 -5.37 -5.88
N SER A 42 4.22 -5.65 -6.99
CA SER A 42 3.42 -6.87 -7.13
C SER A 42 4.27 -8.14 -7.11
N ASP A 43 5.41 -8.16 -7.79
CA ASP A 43 6.36 -9.28 -7.75
C ASP A 43 6.96 -9.47 -6.34
N MET A 44 7.31 -8.38 -5.64
CA MET A 44 7.76 -8.40 -4.25
C MET A 44 6.70 -9.06 -3.34
N ARG A 45 5.43 -8.62 -3.45
CA ARG A 45 4.31 -9.16 -2.66
C ARG A 45 4.13 -10.66 -2.92
N GLN A 46 4.15 -11.07 -4.19
CA GLN A 46 3.94 -12.46 -4.57
C GLN A 46 5.05 -13.38 -4.06
N ARG A 47 6.31 -12.95 -4.13
CA ARG A 47 7.45 -13.74 -3.65
C ARG A 47 7.40 -13.92 -2.14
N CYS A 48 7.18 -12.85 -1.40
CA CYS A 48 7.13 -12.90 0.06
C CYS A 48 5.91 -13.69 0.58
N ALA A 49 4.80 -13.74 -0.17
CA ALA A 49 3.63 -14.52 0.21
C ALA A 49 3.82 -16.04 0.03
N LYS A 50 4.58 -16.47 -0.99
CA LYS A 50 4.80 -17.91 -1.28
C LYS A 50 5.65 -18.63 -0.24
N GLU A 51 6.40 -17.90 0.58
CA GLU A 51 7.28 -18.47 1.60
C GLU A 51 6.53 -18.82 2.90
N ASP A 52 5.37 -18.21 3.15
CA ASP A 52 4.53 -18.50 4.32
C ASP A 52 3.80 -19.86 4.21
N ASP A 53 3.38 -20.26 3.02
CA ASP A 53 2.64 -21.54 2.79
C ASP A 53 3.56 -22.77 2.63
N GLY A 54 4.87 -22.54 2.49
CA GLY A 54 5.80 -23.50 1.92
C GLY A 54 6.59 -24.35 2.90
N GLY A 55 6.17 -24.55 4.16
CA GLY A 55 6.73 -25.54 5.12
C GLY A 55 8.25 -25.48 5.43
N LYS A 56 9.02 -24.62 4.77
CA LYS A 56 10.45 -24.41 5.01
C LYS A 56 10.59 -23.30 6.06
N ALA A 57 10.37 -23.69 7.30
CA ALA A 57 10.42 -22.88 8.52
C ALA A 57 11.81 -22.27 8.86
N TYR A 58 12.67 -22.02 7.88
CA TYR A 58 14.04 -21.52 8.09
C TYR A 58 14.34 -20.16 7.45
N ILE A 59 13.48 -19.66 6.58
CA ILE A 59 13.59 -18.31 6.03
C ILE A 59 12.59 -17.43 6.79
N ARG A 60 13.06 -16.33 7.40
CA ARG A 60 12.20 -15.43 8.17
C ARG A 60 11.19 -14.80 7.22
N ALA A 61 9.91 -15.12 7.40
CA ALA A 61 8.83 -14.41 6.74
C ALA A 61 8.98 -12.90 6.99
N VAL A 62 8.86 -12.11 5.92
CA VAL A 62 9.00 -10.65 5.97
C VAL A 62 7.95 -10.06 6.92
N GLN A 63 8.38 -9.36 7.97
CA GLN A 63 7.47 -8.67 8.86
C GLN A 63 7.02 -7.34 8.24
N TRP A 64 5.83 -7.33 7.65
CA TRP A 64 5.25 -6.13 7.07
C TRP A 64 4.90 -5.09 8.16
N THR A 65 5.35 -3.86 7.93
CA THR A 65 5.04 -2.71 8.79
C THR A 65 3.95 -1.84 8.14
N GLY A 66 3.22 -1.07 8.96
CA GLY A 66 2.22 -0.13 8.44
C GLY A 66 2.83 0.88 7.46
N GLN A 67 4.07 1.33 7.71
CA GLN A 67 4.81 2.21 6.81
C GLN A 67 5.05 1.54 5.44
N MET A 68 5.53 0.30 5.40
CA MET A 68 5.79 -0.42 4.14
C MET A 68 4.50 -0.60 3.34
N LEU A 69 3.39 -0.93 4.00
CA LEU A 69 2.09 -1.07 3.34
C LEU A 69 1.56 0.29 2.84
N GLY A 70 1.77 1.38 3.58
CA GLY A 70 1.48 2.73 3.11
C GLY A 70 2.30 3.15 1.89
N ASP A 71 3.59 2.81 1.86
CA ASP A 71 4.47 3.03 0.72
C ASP A 71 4.03 2.22 -0.50
N MET A 72 3.71 0.93 -0.32
CA MET A 72 3.16 0.08 -1.40
C MET A 72 1.88 0.67 -1.99
N MET A 73 0.94 1.04 -1.12
CA MET A 73 -0.32 1.67 -1.52
C MET A 73 -0.04 2.93 -2.35
N THR A 74 0.90 3.77 -1.91
CA THR A 74 1.30 4.98 -2.65
C THR A 74 1.90 4.66 -4.01
N VAL A 75 2.74 3.62 -4.13
CA VAL A 75 3.30 3.19 -5.41
C VAL A 75 2.20 2.79 -6.39
N TYR A 76 1.23 1.99 -5.93
CA TYR A 76 0.08 1.60 -6.75
C TYR A 76 -0.77 2.81 -7.15
N LEU A 77 -1.12 3.69 -6.20
CA LEU A 77 -1.95 4.86 -6.49
C LEU A 77 -1.29 5.88 -7.43
N ASN A 78 0.05 5.91 -7.49
CA ASN A 78 0.75 6.75 -8.44
C ASN A 78 0.69 6.19 -9.87
N ALA A 79 0.53 4.87 -10.03
CA ALA A 79 0.40 4.19 -11.33
C ALA A 79 -1.03 4.27 -11.87
N GLU A 80 -1.18 4.14 -13.18
CA GLU A 80 -2.49 4.19 -13.84
C GLU A 80 -3.22 2.85 -13.68
N ASN A 81 -4.51 2.90 -13.34
CA ASN A 81 -5.39 1.72 -13.25
C ASN A 81 -4.93 0.64 -12.24
N ARG A 82 -4.16 1.01 -11.20
CA ARG A 82 -3.69 0.09 -10.13
C ARG A 82 -4.47 0.25 -8.81
N LEU A 83 -5.70 0.76 -8.87
CA LEU A 83 -6.52 1.03 -7.68
C LEU A 83 -6.97 -0.26 -6.97
N ASP A 84 -7.17 -1.35 -7.71
CA ASP A 84 -7.56 -2.64 -7.13
C ASP A 84 -6.42 -3.24 -6.30
N GLU A 85 -5.17 -3.13 -6.76
CA GLU A 85 -4.00 -3.56 -5.99
C GLU A 85 -3.82 -2.69 -4.73
N ALA A 86 -4.06 -1.38 -4.82
CA ALA A 86 -4.07 -0.50 -3.65
C ALA A 86 -5.18 -0.89 -2.65
N TRP A 87 -6.35 -1.29 -3.16
CA TRP A 87 -7.45 -1.78 -2.33
C TRP A 87 -7.09 -3.07 -1.60
N GLU A 88 -6.40 -4.01 -2.25
CA GLU A 88 -5.90 -5.22 -1.58
C GLU A 88 -4.99 -4.87 -0.40
N VAL A 89 -4.09 -3.90 -0.55
CA VAL A 89 -3.24 -3.41 0.54
C VAL A 89 -4.09 -2.81 1.67
N MET A 90 -5.12 -2.01 1.35
CA MET A 90 -6.06 -1.45 2.33
C MET A 90 -6.78 -2.56 3.10
N THR A 91 -7.28 -3.59 2.42
CA THR A 91 -7.94 -4.72 3.10
C THR A 91 -6.99 -5.53 3.97
N LYS A 92 -5.71 -5.64 3.59
CA LYS A 92 -4.68 -6.30 4.41
C LYS A 92 -4.41 -5.50 5.69
N LEU A 93 -4.28 -4.17 5.56
CA LEU A 93 -4.10 -3.26 6.69
C LEU A 93 -5.20 -3.45 7.74
N ASP A 94 -6.44 -3.65 7.31
CA ASP A 94 -7.59 -3.86 8.18
C ASP A 94 -7.68 -5.29 8.77
N LYS A 95 -7.56 -6.33 7.93
CA LYS A 95 -7.71 -7.72 8.37
C LYS A 95 -6.56 -8.19 9.27
N GLU A 96 -5.36 -7.67 9.03
CA GLU A 96 -4.13 -8.08 9.71
C GLU A 96 -3.60 -7.01 10.68
N GLN A 97 -4.45 -6.07 11.13
CA GLN A 97 -4.07 -4.99 12.06
C GLN A 97 -3.24 -5.49 13.26
N HIS A 98 -3.58 -6.66 13.81
CA HIS A 98 -2.91 -7.25 14.98
C HIS A 98 -1.54 -7.89 14.67
N LYS A 99 -1.20 -8.10 13.39
CA LYS A 99 0.08 -8.68 12.95
C LYS A 99 1.04 -7.62 12.41
N ILE A 100 0.51 -6.49 11.94
CA ILE A 100 1.28 -5.43 11.31
C ILE A 100 1.90 -4.55 12.38
N LEU A 101 3.21 -4.30 12.26
CA LEU A 101 3.90 -3.42 13.18
C LEU A 101 3.67 -1.95 12.80
N GLY A 102 3.07 -1.19 13.70
CA GLY A 102 2.78 0.23 13.51
C GLY A 102 1.69 0.48 12.49
N TYR A 103 1.51 1.76 12.12
CA TYR A 103 0.42 2.23 11.27
C TYR A 103 0.96 2.87 9.99
N PRO A 104 0.18 2.88 8.89
CA PRO A 104 0.51 3.65 7.71
C PRO A 104 0.47 5.15 8.02
N GLU A 105 1.21 5.93 7.23
CA GLU A 105 1.16 7.39 7.31
C GLU A 105 -0.20 7.93 6.80
N LEU A 106 -0.54 9.14 7.22
CA LEU A 106 -1.78 9.81 6.82
C LEU A 106 -1.86 10.07 5.31
N GLY A 107 -0.74 10.36 4.67
CA GLY A 107 -0.64 10.69 3.24
C GLY A 107 -1.22 9.59 2.33
N PRO A 108 -0.71 8.35 2.41
CA PRO A 108 -1.23 7.21 1.66
C PRO A 108 -2.75 7.01 1.81
N LEU A 109 -3.29 7.11 3.03
CA LEU A 109 -4.73 6.92 3.29
C LEU A 109 -5.58 8.02 2.64
N LYS A 110 -5.17 9.29 2.76
CA LYS A 110 -5.85 10.41 2.08
C LYS A 110 -5.78 10.25 0.56
N HIS A 111 -4.62 9.82 0.03
CA HIS A 111 -4.46 9.59 -1.40
C HIS A 111 -5.38 8.47 -1.90
N PHE A 112 -5.49 7.37 -1.14
CA PHE A 112 -6.40 6.28 -1.45
C PHE A 112 -7.86 6.75 -1.50
N CYS A 113 -8.32 7.47 -0.48
CA CYS A 113 -9.65 8.05 -0.45
C CYS A 113 -9.92 8.92 -1.68
N LYS A 114 -8.97 9.81 -2.03
CA LYS A 114 -9.09 10.66 -3.21
C LYS A 114 -9.23 9.84 -4.50
N ALA A 115 -8.37 8.84 -4.69
CA ALA A 115 -8.40 7.98 -5.87
C ALA A 115 -9.72 7.19 -5.97
N CYS A 116 -10.25 6.69 -4.84
CA CYS A 116 -11.56 6.06 -4.80
C CYS A 116 -12.69 7.00 -5.21
N LEU A 117 -12.69 8.25 -4.73
CA LEU A 117 -13.70 9.25 -5.12
C LEU A 117 -13.62 9.61 -6.62
N GLU A 118 -12.40 9.70 -7.17
CA GLU A 118 -12.19 9.96 -8.60
C GLU A 118 -12.65 8.81 -9.50
N ASN A 119 -12.67 7.58 -8.97
CA ASN A 119 -13.12 6.37 -9.68
C ASN A 119 -14.52 5.90 -9.26
N SER A 120 -15.30 6.74 -8.57
CA SER A 120 -16.65 6.43 -8.08
C SER A 120 -16.73 5.16 -7.19
N GLN A 121 -15.66 4.85 -6.45
CA GLN A 121 -15.58 3.72 -5.51
C GLN A 121 -15.79 4.20 -4.06
N GLN A 122 -16.94 4.83 -3.80
CA GLN A 122 -17.27 5.50 -2.53
C GLN A 122 -17.16 4.56 -1.33
N ASP A 123 -17.64 3.32 -1.45
CA ASP A 123 -17.59 2.32 -0.37
C ASP A 123 -16.17 2.06 0.11
N ARG A 124 -15.19 1.99 -0.80
CA ARG A 124 -13.79 1.79 -0.47
C ARG A 124 -13.19 3.03 0.22
N ALA A 125 -13.60 4.23 -0.17
CA ALA A 125 -13.19 5.46 0.49
C ALA A 125 -13.73 5.52 1.94
N ILE A 126 -15.00 5.18 2.15
CA ILE A 126 -15.62 5.12 3.47
C ILE A 126 -14.93 4.06 4.33
N PHE A 127 -14.61 2.89 3.76
CA PHE A 127 -13.85 1.84 4.44
C PHE A 127 -12.49 2.36 4.94
N CYS A 128 -11.72 3.01 4.07
CA CYS A 128 -10.43 3.61 4.44
C CYS A 128 -10.58 4.65 5.57
N ALA A 129 -11.61 5.49 5.52
CA ALA A 129 -11.86 6.47 6.58
C ALA A 129 -12.26 5.85 7.92
N LYS A 130 -13.03 4.76 7.91
CA LYS A 130 -13.37 4.00 9.12
C LYS A 130 -12.11 3.40 9.75
N TYR A 131 -11.30 2.71 8.96
CA TYR A 131 -10.00 2.20 9.39
C TYR A 131 -9.13 3.33 9.98
N ALA A 132 -9.03 4.46 9.29
CA ALA A 132 -8.23 5.59 9.74
C ALA A 132 -8.73 6.13 11.09
N ALA A 133 -10.05 6.19 11.31
CA ALA A 133 -10.63 6.61 12.58
C ALA A 133 -10.30 5.62 13.72
N GLU A 134 -10.33 4.31 13.46
CA GLU A 134 -9.98 3.26 14.44
C GLU A 134 -8.54 3.38 14.93
N ILE A 135 -7.61 3.76 14.05
CA ILE A 135 -6.19 3.96 14.39
C ILE A 135 -5.88 5.40 14.85
N GLY A 136 -6.90 6.24 15.06
CA GLY A 136 -6.77 7.61 15.57
C GLY A 136 -6.40 8.69 14.54
N LEU A 137 -6.43 8.38 13.24
CA LEU A 137 -6.18 9.30 12.13
C LEU A 137 -7.49 9.92 11.59
N THR A 138 -8.18 10.69 12.43
CA THR A 138 -9.50 11.30 12.11
C THR A 138 -9.48 12.26 10.92
N ASP A 139 -8.32 12.80 10.58
CA ASP A 139 -8.10 13.72 9.46
C ASP A 139 -8.49 13.13 8.08
N VAL A 140 -8.46 11.80 7.94
CA VAL A 140 -8.91 11.13 6.71
C VAL A 140 -10.42 11.27 6.53
N GLY A 141 -11.19 11.12 7.62
CA GLY A 141 -12.62 11.35 7.62
C GLY A 141 -12.97 12.81 7.34
N GLN A 142 -12.24 13.75 7.96
CA GLN A 142 -12.41 15.18 7.68
C GLN A 142 -12.14 15.53 6.22
N PHE A 143 -11.15 14.89 5.59
CA PHE A 143 -10.87 15.06 4.17
C PHE A 143 -12.05 14.63 3.29
N LEU A 144 -12.71 13.51 3.59
CA LEU A 144 -13.90 13.07 2.87
C LEU A 144 -15.09 14.04 3.02
N MET A 145 -15.20 14.70 4.17
CA MET A 145 -16.30 15.62 4.49
C MET A 145 -16.13 17.03 3.89
N GLN A 146 -15.05 17.30 3.16
CA GLN A 146 -14.88 18.57 2.45
C GLN A 146 -15.92 18.70 1.33
N SER A 147 -16.50 19.89 1.15
CA SER A 147 -17.67 20.10 0.28
C SER A 147 -17.54 19.51 -1.13
N GLY A 148 -16.37 19.62 -1.77
CA GLY A 148 -16.14 19.05 -3.12
C GLY A 148 -15.99 17.52 -3.18
N ASN A 149 -15.79 16.85 -2.04
CA ASN A 149 -15.75 15.39 -1.94
C ASN A 149 -17.11 14.82 -1.54
N VAL A 150 -17.90 15.56 -0.76
CA VAL A 150 -19.26 15.16 -0.34
C VAL A 150 -20.19 15.02 -1.55
N GLU A 151 -20.09 15.90 -2.54
CA GLU A 151 -20.83 15.79 -3.81
C GLU A 151 -20.50 14.51 -4.58
N LYS A 152 -19.29 13.94 -4.39
CA LYS A 152 -18.87 12.68 -4.99
C LYS A 152 -19.25 11.47 -4.14
N LEU A 153 -19.85 11.67 -2.96
CA LEU A 153 -20.33 10.63 -2.05
C LEU A 153 -21.86 10.48 -2.09
N SER A 154 -22.59 11.45 -2.66
CA SER A 154 -24.04 11.40 -2.91
C SER A 154 -24.36 10.70 -4.22
#